data_AF-A0A673BAZ9-F1
#
_entry.id   AF-A0A673BAZ9-F1
#
_cell.length_a   1.000
_cell.length_b   1.000
_cell.length_c   1.000
_cell.angle_alpha   90.00
_cell.angle_beta   90.00
_cell.angle_gamma   90.00
#
_symmetry.space_group_name_H-M   'P 1'
#
loop_
_entity.id
_entity.type
_entity.pdbx_description
1 polymer ?
#
loop_
_entity_poly.entity_id
_entity_poly.type
_entity_poly.pdbx_seq_one_letter_code
_entity_poly.pdbx_strand_id
1 'polypeptide(L)'
;SDLIAAEVLAISNRTVKELVLDNCRSNEGKIEGLTDEFEELEFLSTINVGLTTVAHLPKLKKLKKLELSDNRISGGLEVLAEKCPNLTHLNLSGNKIKDLSTIEPLKELGTLKSLDLFNCEVTNLNEYRDNVFKLLPQLTYLDGYDKDDKEAPDSDAEVYAECLDDDEEDEDGTL
;
A
#
# COMPACT_ATOMS: atom_id res chain seq x y z
N SER A 1 -14.68 -15.86 -14.27
CA SER A 1 -15.10 -16.05 -12.88
C SER A 1 -14.18 -15.20 -12.04
N ASP A 2 -14.73 -14.26 -11.28
CA ASP A 2 -13.96 -13.46 -10.33
C ASP A 2 -13.57 -14.36 -9.16
N LEU A 3 -12.27 -14.62 -9.01
CA LEU A 3 -11.75 -15.46 -7.93
C LEU A 3 -11.54 -14.64 -6.65
N ILE A 4 -11.28 -13.34 -6.78
CA ILE A 4 -11.10 -12.42 -5.65
C ILE A 4 -12.40 -12.33 -4.85
N ALA A 5 -13.52 -12.10 -5.54
CA ALA A 5 -14.83 -12.01 -4.88
C ALA A 5 -15.21 -13.31 -4.14
N ALA A 6 -14.83 -14.47 -4.68
CA ALA A 6 -15.11 -15.77 -4.06
C ALA A 6 -14.26 -16.00 -2.80
N GLU A 7 -12.98 -15.63 -2.82
CA GLU A 7 -12.10 -15.74 -1.64
C GLU A 7 -12.51 -14.78 -0.53
N VAL A 8 -12.85 -13.53 -0.88
CA VAL A 8 -13.28 -12.53 0.10
C VAL A 8 -14.58 -12.92 0.79
N LEU A 9 -15.54 -13.54 0.09
CA LEU A 9 -16.79 -14.03 0.66
C LEU A 9 -16.61 -15.19 1.68
N ALA A 10 -15.48 -15.89 1.62
CA ALA A 10 -15.20 -17.01 2.52
C ALA A 10 -14.61 -16.58 3.89
N ILE A 11 -14.33 -15.28 4.06
CA ILE A 11 -13.55 -14.76 5.18
C ILE A 11 -14.45 -13.94 6.13
N SER A 12 -14.23 -14.10 7.45
CA SER A 12 -14.86 -13.25 8.46
C SER A 12 -14.20 -11.86 8.48
N ASN A 13 -14.81 -10.89 7.82
CA ASN A 13 -14.23 -9.58 7.51
C ASN A 13 -13.86 -8.68 8.70
N ARG A 14 -14.48 -8.85 9.89
CA ARG A 14 -14.32 -7.89 11.02
C ARG A 14 -13.03 -8.01 11.84
N THR A 15 -12.30 -9.11 11.76
CA THR A 15 -11.13 -9.36 12.64
C THR A 15 -9.84 -9.64 11.87
N VAL A 16 -9.88 -9.53 10.55
CA VAL A 16 -8.77 -9.90 9.68
C VAL A 16 -7.80 -8.74 9.59
N LYS A 17 -6.57 -8.99 10.05
CA LYS A 17 -5.46 -8.04 9.98
C LYS A 17 -4.63 -8.16 8.71
N GLU A 18 -4.59 -9.34 8.12
CA GLU A 18 -3.78 -9.64 6.94
C GLU A 18 -4.61 -10.40 5.92
N LEU A 19 -4.57 -9.94 4.67
CA LEU A 19 -5.29 -10.57 3.57
C LEU A 19 -4.37 -10.69 2.34
N VAL A 20 -4.18 -11.92 1.89
CA VAL A 20 -3.37 -12.25 0.70
C VAL A 20 -4.27 -12.84 -0.36
N LEU A 21 -4.30 -12.19 -1.53
CA LEU A 21 -5.15 -12.55 -2.67
C LEU A 21 -4.29 -12.75 -3.94
N ASP A 22 -3.01 -13.06 -3.76
CA ASP A 22 -2.04 -13.15 -4.84
C ASP A 22 -2.42 -14.23 -5.85
N ASN A 23 -2.11 -13.98 -7.13
CA ASN A 23 -2.39 -14.88 -8.25
C ASN A 23 -3.89 -15.20 -8.44
N CYS A 24 -4.78 -14.51 -7.75
CA CYS A 24 -6.19 -14.50 -8.06
C CYS A 24 -6.44 -13.74 -9.36
N ARG A 25 -7.58 -13.97 -10.03
CA ARG A 25 -7.93 -13.20 -11.22
C ARG A 25 -8.98 -12.16 -10.88
N SER A 26 -8.62 -10.89 -11.02
CA SER A 26 -9.58 -9.78 -10.99
C SER A 26 -10.51 -9.81 -12.19
N ASN A 27 -11.76 -9.38 -11.99
CA ASN A 27 -12.69 -9.09 -13.07
C ASN A 27 -12.44 -7.67 -13.59
N GLU A 28 -12.27 -7.53 -14.91
CA GLU A 28 -12.00 -6.24 -15.58
C GLU A 28 -10.84 -5.40 -15.00
N GLY A 29 -9.89 -6.01 -14.29
CA GLY A 29 -8.77 -5.30 -13.67
C GLY A 29 -9.17 -4.46 -12.45
N LYS A 30 -10.25 -4.84 -11.76
CA LYS A 30 -10.79 -4.16 -10.58
C LYS A 30 -10.80 -5.10 -9.37
N ILE A 31 -10.68 -4.51 -8.19
CA ILE A 31 -10.93 -5.23 -6.94
C ILE A 31 -12.44 -5.31 -6.74
N GLU A 32 -12.95 -6.53 -6.55
CA GLU A 32 -14.34 -6.80 -6.19
C GLU A 32 -14.40 -7.57 -4.85
N GLY A 33 -15.51 -7.44 -4.12
CA GLY A 33 -15.73 -8.15 -2.86
C GLY A 33 -15.18 -7.48 -1.61
N LEU A 34 -14.08 -6.71 -1.70
CA LEU A 34 -13.60 -5.93 -0.55
C LEU A 34 -14.58 -4.79 -0.22
N THR A 35 -14.96 -4.69 1.05
CA THR A 35 -15.85 -3.65 1.61
C THR A 35 -15.14 -2.88 2.71
N ASP A 36 -15.79 -1.83 3.23
CA ASP A 36 -15.32 -1.08 4.40
C ASP A 36 -15.49 -1.83 5.74
N GLU A 37 -16.04 -3.05 5.73
CA GLU A 37 -16.15 -3.91 6.93
C GLU A 37 -14.81 -4.51 7.37
N PHE A 38 -13.77 -4.43 6.53
CA PHE A 38 -12.39 -4.83 6.84
C PHE A 38 -11.69 -3.75 7.69
N GLU A 39 -12.30 -3.39 8.82
CA GLU A 39 -11.87 -2.27 9.67
C GLU A 39 -10.52 -2.52 10.34
N GLU A 40 -10.17 -3.78 10.60
CA GLU A 40 -8.93 -4.22 11.26
C GLU A 40 -7.79 -4.57 10.29
N LEU A 41 -8.00 -4.42 8.98
CA LEU A 41 -7.02 -4.83 7.98
C LEU A 41 -5.81 -3.89 7.97
N GLU A 42 -4.63 -4.45 8.26
CA GLU A 42 -3.34 -3.77 8.33
C GLU A 42 -2.44 -4.09 7.12
N PHE A 43 -2.60 -5.27 6.53
CA PHE A 43 -1.86 -5.74 5.36
C PHE A 43 -2.77 -6.31 4.27
N LEU A 44 -2.58 -5.84 3.03
CA LEU A 44 -3.27 -6.36 1.85
C LEU A 44 -2.27 -6.67 0.74
N SER A 45 -2.30 -7.90 0.25
CA SER A 45 -1.51 -8.33 -0.91
C SER A 45 -2.41 -8.76 -2.06
N THR A 46 -2.18 -8.18 -3.24
CA THR A 46 -2.92 -8.46 -4.48
C THR A 46 -1.95 -8.57 -5.66
N ILE A 47 -0.90 -9.38 -5.50
CA ILE A 47 0.17 -9.54 -6.49
C ILE A 47 -0.31 -10.35 -7.69
N ASN A 48 0.03 -9.91 -8.90
CA ASN A 48 -0.26 -10.63 -10.14
C ASN A 48 -1.74 -10.99 -10.32
N VAL A 49 -2.65 -10.08 -9.95
CA VAL A 49 -4.09 -10.31 -10.10
C VAL A 49 -4.71 -9.62 -11.32
N GLY A 50 -3.89 -8.89 -12.07
CA GLY A 50 -4.28 -8.22 -13.31
C GLY A 50 -4.99 -6.88 -13.09
N LEU A 51 -4.82 -6.23 -11.94
CA LEU A 51 -5.40 -4.91 -11.68
C LEU A 51 -4.90 -3.88 -12.67
N THR A 52 -5.79 -3.00 -13.08
CA THR A 52 -5.47 -1.82 -13.90
C THR A 52 -5.67 -0.52 -13.14
N THR A 53 -6.34 -0.56 -11.99
CA THR A 53 -6.65 0.60 -11.16
C THR A 53 -6.87 0.21 -9.70
N VAL A 54 -6.65 1.16 -8.80
CA VAL A 54 -6.95 1.07 -7.36
C VAL A 54 -8.21 1.84 -6.95
N ALA A 55 -8.94 2.43 -7.91
CA ALA A 55 -10.10 3.29 -7.65
C ALA A 55 -11.25 2.60 -6.89
N HIS A 56 -11.31 1.27 -6.94
CA HIS A 56 -12.36 0.47 -6.30
C HIS A 56 -11.97 -0.03 -4.89
N LEU A 57 -10.82 0.37 -4.35
CA LEU A 57 -10.50 0.08 -2.96
C LEU A 57 -11.53 0.72 -2.02
N PRO A 58 -12.06 -0.03 -1.04
CA PRO A 58 -12.87 0.54 0.02
C PRO A 58 -11.99 1.40 0.95
N LYS A 59 -12.63 2.07 1.92
CA LYS A 59 -11.88 2.80 2.95
C LYS A 59 -11.31 1.80 3.95
N LEU A 60 -9.98 1.65 3.95
CA LEU A 60 -9.23 0.74 4.82
C LEU A 60 -8.35 1.57 5.75
N LYS A 61 -8.96 2.10 6.81
CA LYS A 61 -8.32 3.11 7.67
C LYS A 61 -7.11 2.59 8.43
N LYS A 62 -7.07 1.29 8.77
CA LYS A 62 -5.95 0.68 9.49
C LYS A 62 -4.87 0.09 8.56
N LEU A 63 -5.06 0.18 7.24
CA LEU A 63 -4.12 -0.41 6.29
C LEU A 63 -2.78 0.33 6.34
N LYS A 64 -1.71 -0.40 6.67
CA LYS A 64 -0.34 0.10 6.78
C LYS A 64 0.51 -0.33 5.58
N LYS A 65 0.30 -1.54 5.04
CA LYS A 65 1.09 -2.10 3.94
C LYS A 65 0.20 -2.64 2.81
N LEU A 66 0.52 -2.25 1.59
CA LEU A 66 -0.22 -2.60 0.38
C LEU A 66 0.74 -3.09 -0.73
N GLU A 67 0.60 -4.36 -1.10
CA GLU A 67 1.38 -5.00 -2.18
C GLU A 67 0.53 -5.09 -3.45
N LEU A 68 0.94 -4.37 -4.50
CA LEU A 68 0.28 -4.32 -5.81
C LEU A 68 1.19 -4.77 -6.95
N SER A 69 2.25 -5.52 -6.63
CA SER A 69 3.27 -5.93 -7.59
C SER A 69 2.71 -6.77 -8.74
N ASP A 70 3.37 -6.71 -9.89
CA ASP A 70 3.02 -7.48 -11.10
C ASP A 70 1.58 -7.27 -11.60
N ASN A 71 1.05 -6.06 -11.43
CA ASN A 71 -0.23 -5.65 -12.01
C ASN A 71 -0.03 -4.77 -13.26
N ARG A 72 -1.05 -4.04 -13.68
CA ARG A 72 -1.06 -3.18 -14.88
C ARG A 72 -1.51 -1.76 -14.57
N ILE A 73 -1.32 -1.32 -13.32
CA ILE A 73 -1.70 0.02 -12.85
C ILE A 73 -0.82 1.06 -13.56
N SER A 74 -1.43 2.16 -14.01
CA SER A 74 -0.73 3.24 -14.72
C SER A 74 -1.13 4.64 -14.24
N GLY A 75 -1.81 4.75 -13.09
CA GLY A 75 -2.32 6.01 -12.54
C GLY A 75 -3.52 5.81 -11.60
N GLY A 76 -4.20 6.91 -11.26
CA GLY A 76 -5.32 6.88 -10.33
C GLY A 76 -4.90 6.68 -8.87
N LEU A 77 -3.67 7.09 -8.53
CA LEU A 77 -3.09 6.89 -7.20
C LEU A 77 -3.60 7.90 -6.17
N GLU A 78 -4.22 9.00 -6.60
CA GLU A 78 -4.82 10.04 -5.75
C GLU A 78 -5.87 9.49 -4.77
N VAL A 79 -6.54 8.39 -5.14
CA VAL A 79 -7.54 7.75 -4.28
C VAL A 79 -6.94 7.14 -3.02
N LEU A 80 -5.66 6.78 -3.03
CA LEU A 80 -5.01 6.11 -1.91
C LEU A 80 -4.98 7.00 -0.66
N ALA A 81 -4.81 8.32 -0.83
CA ALA A 81 -4.86 9.27 0.27
C ALA A 81 -6.24 9.32 0.96
N GLU A 82 -7.32 9.12 0.21
CA GLU A 82 -8.68 9.07 0.76
C GLU A 82 -9.01 7.69 1.37
N LYS A 83 -8.58 6.61 0.71
CA LYS A 83 -8.97 5.24 1.06
C LYS A 83 -8.09 4.63 2.15
N CYS A 84 -6.80 4.92 2.14
CA CYS A 84 -5.79 4.30 3.00
C CYS A 84 -4.90 5.40 3.63
N PRO A 85 -5.46 6.31 4.46
CA PRO A 85 -4.73 7.49 4.95
C PRO A 85 -3.53 7.17 5.86
N ASN A 86 -3.47 5.95 6.42
CA ASN A 86 -2.40 5.49 7.32
C ASN A 86 -1.39 4.56 6.62
N LEU A 87 -1.36 4.55 5.29
CA LEU A 87 -0.49 3.68 4.52
C LEU A 87 0.99 4.12 4.66
N THR A 88 1.83 3.24 5.17
CA THR A 88 3.26 3.48 5.37
C THR A 88 4.13 2.80 4.31
N HIS A 89 3.66 1.70 3.73
CA HIS A 89 4.38 0.90 2.75
C HIS A 89 3.52 0.62 1.52
N LEU A 90 4.05 0.93 0.34
CA LEU A 90 3.38 0.71 -0.94
C LEU A 90 4.34 0.07 -1.95
N ASN A 91 3.97 -1.10 -2.46
CA ASN A 91 4.69 -1.74 -3.56
C ASN A 91 3.91 -1.64 -4.86
N LEU A 92 4.49 -0.96 -5.84
CA LEU A 92 3.97 -0.80 -7.21
C LEU A 92 4.91 -1.43 -8.25
N SER A 93 5.86 -2.26 -7.83
CA SER A 93 6.81 -2.90 -8.74
C SER A 93 6.11 -3.70 -9.86
N GLY A 94 6.73 -3.73 -11.04
CA GLY A 94 6.17 -4.42 -12.22
C GLY A 94 4.87 -3.83 -12.78
N ASN A 95 4.47 -2.62 -12.37
CA ASN A 95 3.32 -1.91 -12.96
C ASN A 95 3.73 -1.00 -14.14
N LYS A 96 2.76 -0.29 -14.72
CA LYS A 96 2.93 0.57 -15.91
C LYS A 96 3.11 2.05 -15.54
N ILE A 97 3.91 2.32 -14.52
CA ILE A 97 4.23 3.69 -14.07
C ILE A 97 5.33 4.24 -14.98
N LYS A 98 4.98 5.25 -15.80
CA LYS A 98 5.87 5.78 -16.85
C LYS A 98 6.61 7.05 -16.45
N ASP A 99 5.98 7.89 -15.65
CA ASP A 99 6.46 9.23 -15.34
C ASP A 99 6.22 9.59 -13.88
N LEU A 100 6.94 10.62 -13.43
CA LEU A 100 6.83 11.14 -12.07
C LEU A 100 5.46 11.77 -11.79
N SER A 101 4.76 12.31 -12.79
CA SER A 101 3.41 12.84 -12.60
C SER A 101 2.40 11.78 -12.18
N THR A 102 2.64 10.52 -12.55
CA THR A 102 1.79 9.39 -12.15
C THR A 102 1.84 9.15 -10.63
N ILE A 103 3.00 9.39 -10.01
CA ILE A 103 3.23 9.18 -8.56
C ILE A 103 3.13 10.47 -7.75
N GLU A 104 3.08 11.65 -8.38
CA GLU A 104 2.91 12.94 -7.69
C GLU A 104 1.75 12.94 -6.68
N PRO A 105 0.57 12.35 -6.95
CA PRO A 105 -0.52 12.32 -5.97
C PRO A 105 -0.17 11.61 -4.64
N LEU A 106 0.85 10.74 -4.63
CA LEU A 106 1.31 10.08 -3.40
C LEU A 106 1.88 11.08 -2.38
N LYS A 107 2.18 12.32 -2.78
CA LYS A 107 2.61 13.38 -1.85
C LYS A 107 1.57 13.67 -0.76
N GLU A 108 0.29 13.41 -1.03
CA GLU A 108 -0.81 13.61 -0.08
C GLU A 108 -0.87 12.48 0.98
N LEU A 109 -0.21 11.34 0.74
CA LEU A 109 0.01 10.30 1.75
C LEU A 109 1.18 10.70 2.65
N GLY A 110 0.90 11.55 3.64
CA GLY A 110 1.92 12.05 4.57
C GLY A 110 2.58 10.99 5.46
N THR A 111 1.94 9.81 5.59
CA THR A 111 2.42 8.67 6.37
C THR A 111 3.30 7.70 5.56
N LEU A 112 3.39 7.86 4.23
CA LEU A 112 4.11 6.95 3.36
C LEU A 112 5.63 7.05 3.58
N LYS A 113 6.22 5.97 4.09
CA LYS A 113 7.66 5.87 4.40
C LYS A 113 8.44 5.07 3.36
N SER A 114 7.82 4.06 2.75
CA SER A 114 8.46 3.15 1.80
C SER A 114 7.64 2.98 0.52
N LEU A 115 8.31 3.11 -0.62
CA LEU A 115 7.74 2.97 -1.95
C LEU A 115 8.66 2.12 -2.82
N ASP A 116 8.10 1.10 -3.47
CA ASP A 116 8.80 0.28 -4.44
C ASP A 116 8.19 0.47 -5.83
N LEU A 117 9.02 0.87 -6.79
CA LEU A 117 8.70 1.09 -8.20
C LEU A 117 9.60 0.24 -9.10
N PHE A 118 10.29 -0.76 -8.56
CA PHE A 118 11.18 -1.63 -9.32
C PHE A 118 10.46 -2.20 -10.55
N ASN A 119 11.19 -2.34 -11.66
CA ASN A 119 10.62 -2.83 -12.93
C ASN A 119 9.44 -1.99 -13.49
N CYS A 120 9.32 -0.71 -13.11
CA CYS A 120 8.46 0.27 -13.79
C CYS A 120 9.26 1.09 -14.81
N GLU A 121 8.59 1.65 -15.83
CA GLU A 121 9.24 2.47 -16.87
C GLU A 121 9.91 3.74 -16.30
N VAL A 122 9.33 4.33 -15.25
CA VAL A 122 9.83 5.52 -14.54
C VAL A 122 11.25 5.36 -13.98
N THR A 123 11.67 4.13 -13.68
CA THR A 123 13.01 3.83 -13.15
C THR A 123 14.14 4.09 -14.16
N ASN A 124 13.80 4.18 -15.45
CA ASN A 124 14.76 4.47 -16.52
C ASN A 124 15.01 5.97 -16.73
N LEU A 125 14.32 6.84 -15.98
CA LEU A 125 14.52 8.28 -16.07
C LEU A 125 15.87 8.67 -15.45
N ASN A 126 16.51 9.69 -16.03
CA ASN A 126 17.72 10.27 -15.47
C ASN A 126 17.43 10.84 -14.07
N GLU A 127 18.35 10.64 -13.13
CA GLU A 127 18.23 11.14 -11.76
C GLU A 127 16.93 10.67 -11.08
N TYR A 128 16.42 9.49 -11.46
CA TYR A 128 15.14 8.95 -10.99
C TYR A 128 15.00 9.02 -9.46
N ARG A 129 15.96 8.47 -8.70
CA ARG A 129 15.90 8.45 -7.23
C ARG A 129 15.85 9.85 -6.64
N ASP A 130 16.76 10.73 -7.07
CA ASP A 130 16.83 12.12 -6.58
C ASP A 130 15.52 12.88 -6.87
N ASN A 131 14.97 12.69 -8.07
CA ASN A 131 13.71 13.31 -8.46
C ASN A 131 12.51 12.78 -7.66
N VAL A 132 12.47 11.47 -7.34
CA VAL A 132 11.44 10.88 -6.49
C VAL A 132 11.54 11.42 -5.07
N PHE A 133 12.73 11.42 -4.44
CA PHE A 133 12.90 11.96 -3.08
C PHE A 133 12.60 13.47 -3.00
N LYS A 134 12.88 14.22 -4.08
CA LYS A 134 12.50 15.64 -4.17
C LYS A 134 10.99 15.83 -4.30
N LEU A 135 10.31 14.94 -5.02
CA LEU A 135 8.87 14.98 -5.24
C LEU A 135 8.09 14.52 -3.99
N LEU A 136 8.59 13.50 -3.31
CA LEU A 136 7.98 12.82 -2.16
C LEU A 136 8.91 12.94 -0.95
N PRO A 137 9.03 14.13 -0.33
CA PRO A 137 9.98 14.38 0.76
C PRO A 137 9.65 13.64 2.06
N GLN A 138 8.44 13.08 2.20
CA GLN A 138 8.09 12.21 3.32
C GLN A 138 8.73 10.81 3.24
N LEU A 139 9.20 10.41 2.05
CA LEU A 139 9.68 9.06 1.80
C LEU A 139 11.04 8.85 2.46
N THR A 140 11.18 7.74 3.18
CA THR A 140 12.45 7.32 3.79
C THR A 140 13.17 6.33 2.88
N TYR A 141 12.44 5.37 2.31
CA TYR A 141 12.98 4.30 1.49
C TYR A 141 12.32 4.26 0.11
N LEU A 142 13.16 4.14 -0.92
CA LEU A 142 12.75 3.94 -2.31
C LEU A 142 13.44 2.68 -2.84
N ASP A 143 12.66 1.75 -3.39
CA ASP A 143 13.14 0.49 -3.96
C ASP A 143 14.04 -0.30 -2.99
N GLY A 144 13.73 -0.24 -1.69
CA GLY A 144 14.46 -0.92 -0.62
C GLY A 144 15.66 -0.17 -0.03
N TYR A 145 15.96 1.05 -0.49
CA TYR A 145 17.13 1.82 -0.03
C TYR A 145 16.78 3.27 0.33
N ASP A 146 17.43 3.82 1.34
CA ASP A 146 17.34 5.24 1.68
C ASP A 146 18.12 6.14 0.70
N LYS A 147 18.13 7.45 0.96
CA LYS A 147 18.87 8.44 0.16
C LYS A 147 20.41 8.29 0.21
N ASP A 148 20.93 7.56 1.20
CA ASP A 148 22.35 7.31 1.42
C ASP A 148 22.75 5.89 0.94
N ASP A 149 21.88 5.22 0.17
CA ASP A 149 22.01 3.84 -0.30
C ASP A 149 22.12 2.79 0.83
N LYS A 150 21.51 3.06 1.99
CA LYS A 150 21.36 2.06 3.06
C LYS A 150 20.08 1.26 2.86
N GLU A 151 20.22 -0.05 2.94
CA GLU A 151 19.11 -0.99 2.83
C GLU A 151 18.10 -0.76 3.97
N ALA A 152 16.82 -0.81 3.63
CA ALA A 152 15.73 -0.76 4.59
C ALA A 152 15.80 -1.97 5.54
N PRO A 153 15.49 -1.81 6.83
CA PRO A 153 15.33 -2.94 7.73
C PRO A 153 14.20 -3.85 7.25
N ASP A 154 14.26 -5.14 7.56
CA ASP A 154 13.20 -6.09 7.23
C ASP A 154 11.83 -5.55 7.70
N SER A 155 10.95 -5.22 6.73
CA SER A 155 9.72 -4.46 6.94
C SER A 155 8.74 -5.08 7.93
N ASP A 156 8.90 -6.37 8.23
CA ASP A 156 8.01 -7.13 9.10
C ASP A 156 8.27 -6.81 10.58
N ALA A 157 9.42 -6.20 10.93
CA ALA A 157 9.74 -5.84 12.30
C ALA A 157 9.10 -4.52 12.76
N GLU A 158 8.83 -3.58 11.85
CA GLU A 158 8.38 -2.22 12.20
C GLU A 158 6.86 -2.09 12.34
N VAL A 159 6.06 -2.94 11.66
CA VAL A 159 4.59 -2.90 11.75
C VAL A 159 4.10 -3.23 13.16
N TYR A 160 4.81 -4.10 13.89
CA TYR A 160 4.47 -4.51 15.25
C TYR A 160 4.95 -3.53 16.33
N ALA A 161 5.97 -2.72 16.05
CA ALA A 161 6.54 -1.80 17.05
C ALA A 161 5.62 -0.60 17.31
N GLU A 162 4.92 -0.10 16.29
CA GLU A 162 4.00 1.05 16.43
C GLU A 162 2.62 0.70 17.02
N CYS A 163 2.37 -0.56 17.39
CA CYS A 163 1.12 -0.99 18.06
C CYS A 163 1.21 -1.01 19.59
N LEU A 164 2.35 -0.63 20.18
CA LEU A 164 2.57 -0.66 21.63
C LEU A 164 2.48 0.72 22.31
N ASP A 165 2.29 1.80 21.54
CA ASP A 165 2.36 3.16 22.07
C ASP A 165 0.99 3.81 22.39
N ASP A 166 -0.13 3.08 22.22
CA ASP A 166 -1.49 3.65 22.38
C ASP A 166 -2.32 3.05 23.55
N ASP A 167 -1.73 2.18 24.41
CA ASP A 167 -2.44 1.51 25.52
C ASP A 167 -1.92 1.87 26.93
N GLU A 168 -1.37 3.07 27.16
CA GLU A 168 -1.18 3.59 28.53
C GLU A 168 -1.80 4.98 28.73
N GLU A 169 -2.52 5.10 29.87
CA GLU A 169 -3.29 6.24 30.44
C GLU A 169 -4.78 6.23 29.99
N ASP A 170 -5.79 5.88 30.81
CA ASP A 170 -6.03 6.18 32.22
C ASP A 170 -6.98 5.16 32.90
N GLU A 171 -6.47 4.34 33.82
CA GLU A 171 -7.25 3.76 34.93
C GLU A 171 -6.56 4.11 36.26
N ASP A 172 -6.85 5.29 36.81
CA ASP A 172 -6.87 5.46 38.28
C ASP A 172 -7.73 6.67 38.69
N GLY A 173 -8.61 6.48 39.67
CA GLY A 173 -9.24 7.61 40.35
C GLY A 173 -10.68 7.48 40.83
N THR A 174 -11.15 6.31 41.27
CA THR A 174 -12.26 6.29 42.26
C THR A 174 -11.74 5.90 43.64
N LEU A 175 -11.68 6.88 44.55
CA LEU A 175 -12.28 6.86 45.89
C LEU A 175 -12.25 8.27 46.51
#